data_AF-A0A495ZXA5-F1
#
_entry.id   AF-A0A495ZXA5-F1
#
_cell.length_a   1.000
_cell.length_b   1.000
_cell.length_c   1.000
_cell.angle_alpha   90.00
_cell.angle_beta   90.00
_cell.angle_gamma   90.00
#
_symmetry.space_group_name_H-M   'P 1'
#
loop_
_entity.id
_entity.type
_entity.pdbx_description
1 polymer ?
#
loop_
_entity_poly.entity_id
_entity_poly.type
_entity_poly.pdbx_seq_one_letter_code
_entity_poly.pdbx_strand_id
1 'polypeptide(L)'
;MPISQNFGVITVLRYGQLASIAILSCWVLYGCAIISRDVTRTEAYNRFAIKAAQAQLWNEAVFRWKQVIGIDPEDAKAHNNLGVAYEALGNMDEAIAAYERAAELEPNNKYYRLNYRRCRIHLRRSGGVDADALELEEPHLRNEGAHDADGENHRNSEDSR
;
A
#
# COMPACT_ATOMS: atom_id res chain seq x y z
N MET A 1 -25.70 0.18 -67.26
CA MET A 1 -25.42 -0.44 -65.95
C MET A 1 -24.08 0.07 -65.43
N PRO A 2 -23.97 0.85 -64.34
CA PRO A 2 -22.66 1.22 -63.80
C PRO A 2 -22.44 0.53 -62.44
N ILE A 3 -21.71 -0.60 -62.45
CA ILE A 3 -21.27 -1.30 -61.22
C ILE A 3 -19.79 -0.96 -60.92
N SER A 4 -19.07 -0.24 -61.79
CA SER A 4 -17.62 -0.06 -61.72
C SER A 4 -17.12 1.06 -60.78
N GLN A 5 -17.98 1.97 -60.32
CA GLN A 5 -17.56 3.14 -59.51
C GLN A 5 -17.52 2.88 -57.99
N ASN A 6 -18.17 1.81 -57.49
CA ASN A 6 -18.23 1.52 -56.05
C ASN A 6 -17.05 0.69 -55.52
N PHE A 7 -16.35 -0.07 -56.37
CA PHE A 7 -15.26 -0.94 -55.91
C PHE A 7 -14.09 -0.16 -55.32
N GLY A 8 -13.61 0.90 -56.01
CA GLY A 8 -12.48 1.71 -55.54
C GLY A 8 -12.75 2.44 -54.23
N VAL A 9 -13.96 2.99 -54.05
CA VAL A 9 -14.36 3.70 -52.82
C VAL A 9 -14.46 2.72 -51.63
N ILE A 10 -15.01 1.53 -51.84
CA ILE A 10 -15.10 0.48 -50.81
C ILE A 10 -13.70 -0.03 -50.42
N THR A 11 -12.79 -0.19 -51.38
CA THR A 11 -11.42 -0.65 -51.09
C THR A 11 -10.63 0.37 -50.29
N VAL A 12 -10.72 1.67 -50.63
CA VAL A 12 -10.03 2.75 -49.89
C VAL A 12 -10.60 2.90 -48.46
N LEU A 13 -11.92 2.82 -48.29
CA LEU A 13 -12.56 2.85 -46.97
C LEU A 13 -12.18 1.65 -46.10
N ARG A 14 -12.12 0.43 -46.67
CA ARG A 14 -11.64 -0.77 -45.97
C ARG A 14 -10.17 -0.66 -45.60
N TYR A 15 -9.32 -0.10 -46.47
CA TYR A 15 -7.90 0.06 -46.20
C TYR A 15 -7.64 1.05 -45.06
N GLY A 16 -8.38 2.16 -45.02
CA GLY A 16 -8.35 3.11 -43.90
C GLY A 16 -8.81 2.53 -42.56
N GLN A 17 -9.87 1.70 -42.56
CA GLN A 17 -10.32 1.00 -41.36
C GLN A 17 -9.28 -0.03 -40.85
N LEU A 18 -8.68 -0.82 -41.74
CA LEU A 18 -7.68 -1.82 -41.37
C LEU A 18 -6.40 -1.18 -40.83
N ALA A 19 -5.94 -0.09 -41.43
CA ALA A 19 -4.78 0.68 -40.94
C ALA A 19 -5.04 1.25 -39.54
N SER A 20 -6.24 1.76 -39.27
CA SER A 20 -6.62 2.29 -37.97
C SER A 20 -6.66 1.21 -36.88
N ILE A 21 -7.19 0.02 -37.20
CA ILE A 21 -7.21 -1.14 -36.29
C ILE A 21 -5.79 -1.64 -36.01
N ALA A 22 -4.92 -1.67 -37.02
CA ALA A 22 -3.52 -2.09 -36.86
C ALA A 22 -2.71 -1.13 -35.97
N ILE A 23 -2.95 0.18 -36.08
CA ILE A 23 -2.31 1.18 -35.22
C ILE A 23 -2.80 1.03 -33.78
N LEU A 24 -4.12 0.94 -33.56
CA LEU A 24 -4.69 0.76 -32.22
C LEU A 24 -4.23 -0.55 -31.57
N SER A 25 -4.20 -1.66 -32.31
CA SER A 25 -3.70 -2.93 -31.79
C SER A 25 -2.21 -2.90 -31.47
N CYS A 26 -1.40 -2.21 -32.29
CA CYS A 26 0.02 -1.99 -32.01
C CYS A 26 0.24 -1.15 -30.74
N TRP A 27 -0.55 -0.08 -30.54
CA TRP A 27 -0.50 0.73 -29.32
C TRP A 27 -0.93 -0.03 -28.07
N VAL A 28 -1.98 -0.86 -28.15
CA VAL A 28 -2.43 -1.71 -27.04
C VAL A 28 -1.38 -2.76 -26.69
N LEU A 29 -0.77 -3.42 -27.68
CA LEU A 29 0.30 -4.38 -27.45
C LEU A 29 1.56 -3.72 -26.88
N TYR A 30 1.91 -2.53 -27.37
CA TYR A 30 3.04 -1.77 -26.85
C TYR A 30 2.81 -1.31 -25.39
N GLY A 31 1.63 -0.78 -25.09
CA GLY A 31 1.25 -0.41 -23.72
C GLY A 31 1.21 -1.61 -22.78
N CYS A 32 0.66 -2.75 -23.21
CA CYS A 32 0.64 -3.99 -22.43
C CYS A 32 2.06 -4.53 -22.18
N ALA A 33 2.96 -4.42 -23.16
CA ALA A 33 4.36 -4.80 -23.01
C ALA A 33 5.10 -3.90 -22.02
N ILE A 34 4.81 -2.59 -21.99
CA ILE A 34 5.36 -1.65 -21.00
C ILE A 34 4.85 -2.01 -19.60
N ILE A 35 3.54 -2.12 -19.41
CA ILE A 35 2.93 -2.45 -18.12
C ILE A 35 3.47 -3.79 -17.61
N SER A 36 3.55 -4.79 -18.47
CA SER A 36 4.08 -6.12 -18.13
C SER A 36 5.57 -6.06 -17.74
N ARG A 37 6.36 -5.21 -18.40
CA ARG A 37 7.77 -5.00 -18.07
C ARG A 37 7.95 -4.29 -16.72
N ASP A 38 7.10 -3.32 -16.41
CA ASP A 38 7.14 -2.59 -15.15
C ASP A 38 6.66 -3.45 -13.98
N VAL A 39 5.57 -4.22 -14.14
CA VAL A 39 5.09 -5.17 -13.13
C VAL A 39 6.14 -6.24 -12.80
N THR A 40 6.75 -6.87 -13.82
CA THR A 40 7.81 -7.88 -13.60
C THR A 40 9.04 -7.30 -12.92
N ARG A 41 9.38 -6.03 -13.20
CA ARG A 41 10.47 -5.31 -12.53
C ARG A 41 10.13 -5.01 -11.07
N THR A 42 8.92 -4.55 -10.79
CA THR A 42 8.42 -4.28 -9.43
C THR A 42 8.47 -5.54 -8.56
N GLU A 43 8.00 -6.67 -9.08
CA GLU A 43 8.09 -7.95 -8.36
C GLU A 43 9.54 -8.36 -8.05
N ALA A 44 10.45 -8.19 -9.01
CA ALA A 44 11.86 -8.51 -8.83
C ALA A 44 12.50 -7.65 -7.72
N TYR A 45 12.20 -6.36 -7.69
CA TYR A 45 12.65 -5.46 -6.63
C TYR A 45 12.02 -5.80 -5.28
N ASN A 46 10.74 -6.13 -5.23
CA ASN A 46 10.09 -6.51 -3.98
C ASN A 46 10.66 -7.82 -3.41
N ARG A 47 10.86 -8.84 -4.26
CA ARG A 47 11.52 -10.09 -3.86
C ARG A 47 12.93 -9.87 -3.35
N PHE A 48 13.69 -8.99 -4.01
CA PHE A 48 15.03 -8.63 -3.56
C PHE A 48 14.97 -7.91 -2.21
N ALA A 49 14.12 -6.89 -2.06
CA ALA A 49 14.00 -6.09 -0.84
C ALA A 49 13.66 -6.95 0.38
N ILE A 50 12.74 -7.92 0.22
CA ILE A 50 12.40 -8.87 1.28
C ILE A 50 13.61 -9.72 1.68
N LYS A 51 14.39 -10.24 0.72
CA LYS A 51 15.62 -10.99 1.01
C LYS A 51 16.68 -10.12 1.69
N ALA A 52 16.83 -8.87 1.24
CA ALA A 52 17.75 -7.91 1.85
C ALA A 52 17.36 -7.60 3.29
N ALA A 53 16.07 -7.40 3.57
CA ALA A 53 15.53 -7.22 4.92
C ALA A 53 15.78 -8.44 5.82
N GLN A 54 15.59 -9.66 5.30
CA GLN A 54 15.93 -10.89 6.02
C GLN A 54 17.42 -10.99 6.36
N ALA A 55 18.28 -10.50 5.46
CA ALA A 55 19.73 -10.40 5.68
C ALA A 55 20.14 -9.18 6.52
N GLN A 56 19.19 -8.42 7.07
CA GLN A 56 19.41 -7.17 7.83
C GLN A 56 20.15 -6.07 7.04
N LEU A 57 20.15 -6.14 5.72
CA LEU A 57 20.68 -5.11 4.83
C LEU A 57 19.63 -4.02 4.59
N TRP A 58 19.24 -3.33 5.66
CA TRP A 58 18.09 -2.41 5.66
C TRP A 58 18.25 -1.24 4.68
N ASN A 59 19.46 -0.68 4.52
CA ASN A 59 19.72 0.38 3.56
C ASN A 59 19.43 -0.04 2.11
N GLU A 60 19.82 -1.27 1.74
CA GLU A 60 19.55 -1.80 0.41
C GLU A 60 18.05 -2.12 0.26
N ALA A 61 17.40 -2.63 1.31
CA ALA A 61 15.96 -2.88 1.29
C ALA A 61 15.17 -1.57 1.07
N VAL A 62 15.53 -0.48 1.77
CA VAL A 62 14.98 0.87 1.56
C VAL A 62 15.16 1.31 0.11
N PHE A 63 16.37 1.18 -0.44
CA PHE A 63 16.64 1.56 -1.83
C PHE A 63 15.72 0.83 -2.81
N ARG A 64 15.52 -0.48 -2.62
CA ARG A 64 14.68 -1.30 -3.50
C ARG A 64 13.19 -1.02 -3.35
N TRP A 65 12.69 -0.80 -2.13
CA TRP A 65 11.29 -0.40 -1.95
C TRP A 65 11.01 1.00 -2.50
N LYS A 66 11.97 1.94 -2.45
CA LYS A 66 11.84 3.22 -3.16
C LYS A 66 11.75 3.07 -4.68
N GLN A 67 12.47 2.11 -5.27
CA GLN A 67 12.34 1.81 -6.71
C GLN A 67 10.96 1.22 -7.04
N VAL A 68 10.40 0.37 -6.17
CA VAL A 68 9.03 -0.13 -6.33
C VAL A 68 8.04 1.03 -6.32
N ILE A 69 8.12 1.92 -5.31
CA ILE A 69 7.24 3.09 -5.17
C ILE A 69 7.41 4.07 -6.35
N GLY A 70 8.61 4.16 -6.94
CA GLY A 70 8.84 4.97 -8.14
C GLY A 70 8.16 4.43 -9.40
N ILE A 71 7.84 3.13 -9.45
CA ILE A 71 7.10 2.48 -10.54
C ILE A 71 5.61 2.50 -10.23
N ASP A 72 5.24 2.13 -9.01
CA ASP A 72 3.87 2.13 -8.50
C ASP A 72 3.78 2.92 -7.18
N PRO A 73 3.43 4.22 -7.25
CA PRO A 73 3.28 5.07 -6.06
C PRO A 73 2.13 4.66 -5.15
N GLU A 74 1.19 3.83 -5.64
CA GLU A 74 -0.02 3.42 -4.91
C GLU A 74 0.13 2.02 -4.28
N ASP A 75 1.30 1.39 -4.37
CA ASP A 75 1.59 0.12 -3.68
C ASP A 75 1.69 0.34 -2.16
N ALA A 76 0.55 0.20 -1.47
CA ALA A 76 0.42 0.33 -0.02
C ALA A 76 1.35 -0.64 0.74
N LYS A 77 1.58 -1.83 0.18
CA LYS A 77 2.46 -2.84 0.80
C LYS A 77 3.92 -2.41 0.72
N ALA A 78 4.35 -1.81 -0.39
CA ALA A 78 5.70 -1.27 -0.52
C ALA A 78 5.95 -0.12 0.47
N HIS A 79 4.98 0.79 0.64
CA HIS A 79 5.05 1.85 1.66
C HIS A 79 5.15 1.29 3.08
N ASN A 80 4.32 0.30 3.43
CA ASN A 80 4.40 -0.34 4.75
C ASN A 80 5.76 -1.02 4.98
N ASN A 81 6.28 -1.75 3.98
CA ASN A 81 7.58 -2.41 4.11
C ASN A 81 8.73 -1.42 4.20
N LEU A 82 8.64 -0.29 3.49
CA LEU A 82 9.58 0.82 3.63
C LEU A 82 9.58 1.37 5.07
N GLY A 83 8.40 1.49 5.69
CA GLY A 83 8.27 1.87 7.11
C GLY A 83 9.00 0.90 8.05
N VAL A 84 8.84 -0.41 7.85
CA VAL A 84 9.56 -1.44 8.62
C VAL A 84 11.08 -1.29 8.47
N ALA A 85 11.54 -1.03 7.25
CA ALA A 85 12.95 -0.84 6.95
C ALA A 85 13.54 0.38 7.68
N TYR A 86 12.78 1.48 7.73
CA TYR A 86 13.16 2.71 8.42
C TYR A 86 13.16 2.54 9.94
N GLU A 87 12.16 1.84 10.51
CA GLU A 87 12.18 1.49 11.94
C GLU A 87 13.45 0.71 12.31
N ALA A 88 13.85 -0.24 11.48
CA ALA A 88 15.05 -1.04 11.70
C ALA A 88 16.36 -0.23 11.58
N LEU A 89 16.36 0.87 10.83
CA LEU A 89 17.46 1.83 10.74
C LEU A 89 17.45 2.87 11.87
N GLY A 90 16.38 2.94 12.67
CA GLY A 90 16.19 3.97 13.70
C GLY A 90 15.62 5.30 13.18
N ASN A 91 15.26 5.36 11.90
CA ASN A 91 14.73 6.54 11.23
C ASN A 91 13.21 6.62 11.44
N MET A 92 12.80 7.00 12.64
CA MET A 92 11.39 6.92 13.06
C MET A 92 10.48 7.89 12.32
N ASP A 93 10.95 9.09 11.98
CA ASP A 93 10.15 10.09 11.27
C ASP A 93 9.79 9.62 9.85
N GLU A 94 10.77 9.09 9.11
CA GLU A 94 10.54 8.51 7.79
C GLU A 94 9.70 7.23 7.85
N ALA A 95 9.83 6.45 8.92
CA ALA A 95 8.99 5.27 9.12
C ALA A 95 7.51 5.65 9.30
N ILE A 96 7.22 6.69 10.11
CA ILE A 96 5.87 7.20 10.32
C ILE A 96 5.26 7.67 9.00
N ALA A 97 5.98 8.47 8.22
CA ALA A 97 5.50 8.96 6.92
C ALA A 97 5.19 7.80 5.94
N ALA A 98 6.03 6.77 5.91
CA ALA A 98 5.81 5.60 5.06
C ALA A 98 4.59 4.76 5.51
N TYR A 99 4.42 4.57 6.83
CA TYR A 99 3.25 3.85 7.35
C TYR A 99 1.95 4.64 7.20
N GLU A 100 2.01 5.96 7.35
CA GLU A 100 0.87 6.86 7.10
C GLU A 100 0.38 6.69 5.68
N ARG A 101 1.30 6.76 4.69
CA ARG A 101 0.93 6.60 3.29
C ARG A 101 0.30 5.23 3.00
N ALA A 102 0.81 4.16 3.60
CA ALA A 102 0.22 2.84 3.48
C ALA A 102 -1.22 2.78 4.06
N ALA A 103 -1.44 3.42 5.20
CA ALA A 103 -2.76 3.48 5.84
C ALA A 103 -3.75 4.37 5.08
N GLU A 104 -3.28 5.43 4.40
CA GLU A 104 -4.11 6.26 3.52
C GLU A 104 -4.53 5.52 2.25
N LEU A 105 -3.63 4.74 1.65
CA LEU A 105 -3.90 3.97 0.43
C LEU A 105 -4.88 2.82 0.70
N GLU A 106 -4.73 2.14 1.83
CA GLU A 106 -5.64 1.06 2.26
C GLU A 106 -6.21 1.33 3.66
N PRO A 107 -7.22 2.21 3.80
CA PRO A 107 -7.76 2.61 5.11
C PRO A 107 -8.44 1.46 5.87
N ASN A 108 -8.91 0.43 5.14
CA ASN A 108 -9.54 -0.76 5.72
C ASN A 108 -8.52 -1.79 6.24
N ASN A 109 -7.23 -1.61 5.94
CA ASN A 109 -6.18 -2.52 6.36
C ASN A 109 -5.73 -2.19 7.80
N LYS A 110 -6.28 -2.94 8.76
CA LYS A 110 -5.99 -2.77 10.19
C LYS A 110 -4.49 -2.90 10.50
N TYR A 111 -3.74 -3.68 9.73
CA TYR A 111 -2.30 -3.87 9.96
C TYR A 111 -1.50 -2.59 9.68
N TYR A 112 -1.80 -1.88 8.59
CA TYR A 112 -1.09 -0.63 8.25
C TYR A 112 -1.38 0.48 9.26
N ARG A 113 -2.66 0.62 9.63
CA ARG A 113 -3.08 1.53 10.70
C ARG A 113 -2.39 1.21 12.03
N LEU A 114 -2.26 -0.08 12.37
CA LEU A 114 -1.60 -0.49 13.61
C LEU A 114 -0.09 -0.20 13.57
N ASN A 115 0.60 -0.47 12.46
CA ASN A 115 2.02 -0.18 12.31
C ASN A 115 2.32 1.33 12.42
N TYR A 116 1.52 2.17 11.77
CA TYR A 116 1.60 3.62 11.90
C TYR A 116 1.46 4.08 13.36
N ARG A 117 0.39 3.66 14.04
CA ARG A 117 0.14 4.01 15.45
C ARG A 117 1.25 3.53 16.37
N ARG A 118 1.73 2.29 16.17
CA ARG A 118 2.81 1.71 16.95
C ARG A 118 4.09 2.54 16.81
N CYS A 119 4.47 2.88 15.58
CA CYS A 119 5.65 3.68 15.29
C CYS A 119 5.59 5.06 15.97
N ARG A 120 4.44 5.75 15.87
CA ARG A 120 4.21 7.04 16.55
C ARG A 120 4.32 6.96 18.08
N ILE A 121 3.80 5.88 18.69
CA ILE A 121 3.94 5.65 20.14
C ILE A 121 5.40 5.44 20.53
N HIS A 122 6.17 4.70 19.72
CA HIS A 122 7.61 4.53 19.94
C HIS A 122 8.35 5.87 19.89
N LEU A 123 8.08 6.71 18.89
CA LEU A 123 8.70 8.04 18.79
C LEU A 123 8.33 8.96 19.97
N ARG A 124 7.06 8.94 20.41
CA ARG A 124 6.60 9.68 21.60
C ARG A 124 7.34 9.25 22.86
N ARG A 125 7.52 7.93 23.06
CA ARG A 125 8.23 7.39 24.23
C ARG A 125 9.71 7.72 24.24
N SER A 126 10.32 7.93 23.07
CA SER A 126 11.69 8.45 22.95
C SER A 126 11.79 9.97 23.14
N GLY A 127 10.69 10.67 23.42
CA GLY A 127 10.68 12.13 23.66
C GLY A 127 10.43 12.99 22.42
N GLY A 128 9.87 12.43 21.35
CA GLY A 128 9.49 13.16 20.14
C GLY A 128 8.35 14.15 20.36
N VAL A 129 8.42 15.30 19.70
CA VAL A 129 7.66 16.54 19.96
C VAL A 129 6.16 16.46 19.58
N ASP A 130 5.73 15.42 18.85
CA ASP A 130 4.39 15.34 18.24
C ASP A 130 3.37 14.50 19.04
N ALA A 131 3.63 14.34 20.34
CA ALA A 131 2.86 13.53 21.28
C ALA A 131 1.36 13.89 21.38
N ASP A 132 1.00 15.12 21.03
CA ASP A 132 -0.27 15.75 21.39
C ASP A 132 -1.32 15.71 20.26
N ALA A 133 -0.94 15.35 19.03
CA ALA A 133 -1.84 15.40 17.87
C ALA A 133 -2.79 14.18 17.74
N LEU A 134 -2.67 13.15 18.59
CA LEU A 134 -3.33 11.85 18.39
C LEU A 134 -4.52 11.55 19.30
N GLU A 135 -4.83 12.41 20.27
CA GLU A 135 -6.05 12.19 21.08
C GLU A 135 -7.34 12.59 20.32
N LEU A 136 -7.21 13.25 19.16
CA LEU A 136 -8.37 13.82 18.45
C LEU A 136 -8.95 12.96 17.32
N GLU A 137 -8.31 11.88 16.87
CA GLU A 137 -8.76 11.23 15.61
C GLU A 137 -9.40 9.84 15.70
N GLU A 138 -9.47 9.11 16.82
CA GLU A 138 -10.10 7.77 16.76
C GLU A 138 -10.97 7.36 17.98
N PRO A 139 -12.24 7.83 18.05
CA PRO A 139 -13.29 7.32 18.95
C PRO A 139 -13.69 5.85 18.75
N HIS A 140 -13.34 5.22 17.63
CA HIS A 140 -13.97 3.99 17.12
C HIS A 140 -13.35 2.68 17.62
N LEU A 141 -12.35 2.72 18.48
CA LEU A 141 -11.77 1.52 19.12
C LEU A 141 -11.90 1.52 20.65
N ARG A 142 -12.67 2.45 21.23
CA ARG A 142 -12.90 2.51 22.69
C ARG A 142 -14.09 1.68 23.18
N ASN A 143 -14.81 0.99 22.29
CA ASN A 143 -16.10 0.36 22.63
C ASN A 143 -16.19 -1.16 22.37
N GLU A 144 -15.08 -1.88 22.49
CA GLU A 144 -15.10 -3.34 22.63
C GLU A 144 -14.16 -3.74 23.77
N GLY A 145 -14.68 -3.74 25.01
CA GLY A 145 -13.94 -4.24 26.18
C GLY A 145 -14.28 -3.64 27.55
N ALA A 146 -15.22 -2.70 27.65
CA ALA A 146 -15.56 -2.03 28.92
C ALA A 146 -17.02 -2.25 29.40
N HIS A 147 -17.74 -3.24 28.86
CA HIS A 147 -18.93 -3.79 29.50
C HIS A 147 -18.60 -5.23 29.88
N ASP A 148 -18.22 -5.43 31.15
CA ASP A 148 -18.42 -6.65 31.97
C ASP A 148 -17.56 -6.58 33.25
N ALA A 149 -17.51 -5.41 33.88
CA ALA A 149 -16.91 -5.24 35.20
C ALA A 149 -17.82 -4.41 36.09
N ASP A 150 -19.07 -4.86 36.25
CA ASP A 150 -19.92 -4.48 37.39
C ASP A 150 -20.98 -5.57 37.58
N GLY A 151 -20.80 -6.39 38.60
CA GLY A 151 -21.63 -7.56 38.89
C GLY A 151 -21.23 -8.25 40.20
N GLU A 152 -21.24 -7.47 41.29
CA GLU A 152 -21.53 -7.88 42.67
C GLU A 152 -20.66 -8.99 43.33
N ASN A 153 -19.66 -8.46 44.03
CA ASN A 153 -19.15 -8.99 45.28
C ASN A 153 -20.23 -8.95 46.38
N HIS A 154 -20.95 -10.06 46.59
CA HIS A 154 -21.60 -10.33 47.87
C HIS A 154 -20.87 -11.44 48.62
N ARG A 155 -20.07 -10.98 49.58
CA ARG A 155 -19.59 -11.70 50.76
C ARG A 155 -20.71 -12.55 51.36
N ASN A 156 -20.49 -13.87 51.45
CA ASN A 156 -21.09 -14.68 52.50
C ASN A 156 -19.95 -15.27 53.35
N SER A 157 -19.57 -14.49 54.35
CA SER A 157 -18.88 -14.94 55.55
C SER A 157 -19.87 -14.81 56.71
N GLU A 158 -20.59 -15.89 57.00
CA GLU A 158 -21.17 -16.23 58.30
C GLU A 158 -20.74 -17.70 58.49
N ASP A 159 -19.64 -17.99 59.17
CA ASP A 159 -19.44 -17.95 60.62
C ASP A 159 -20.44 -18.83 61.41
N SER A 160 -19.93 -20.00 61.80
CA SER A 160 -20.11 -20.65 63.11
C SER A 160 -21.53 -20.98 63.62
N ARG A 161 -21.88 -22.29 63.55
CA ARG A 161 -22.30 -23.12 64.70
C ARG A 161 -22.34 -24.60 64.36
#